data_AF-A0AAU9R9E7-F1
#
_entry.id   AF-A0AAU9R9E7-F1
#
_cell.length_a   1.000
_cell.length_b   1.000
_cell.length_c   1.000
_cell.angle_alpha   90.00
_cell.angle_beta   90.00
_cell.angle_gamma   90.00
#
_symmetry.space_group_name_H-M   'P 1'
#
loop_
_entity.id
_entity.type
_entity.pdbx_description
1 polymer ?
#
loop_
_entity_poly.entity_id
_entity_poly.type
_entity_poly.pdbx_seq_one_letter_code
_entity_poly.pdbx_strand_id
1 'polypeptide(L)'
;MLRRSKNLSSEMKVKYACLLIVDGLLCRKSAGMKIPKDHAEMIRDLDYFLSFPWGWHCFEMTVRCIKSRTTTQLAQPTVVVQGFIHAVQLVLLKAVPAALMTMGGESGSESEEEECATASTLKLDKL
;
A
#
# COMPACT_ATOMS: atom_id res chain seq x y z
N MET A 1 14.99 -26.35 4.20
CA MET A 1 14.29 -26.79 5.42
C MET A 1 13.99 -25.58 6.29
N LEU A 2 12.72 -25.20 6.45
CA LEU A 2 12.32 -24.18 7.42
C LEU A 2 12.54 -24.75 8.82
N ARG A 3 13.61 -24.32 9.50
CA ARG A 3 13.94 -24.73 10.87
C ARG A 3 12.72 -24.44 11.75
N ARG A 4 12.16 -25.47 12.39
CA ARG A 4 11.04 -25.33 13.33
C ARG A 4 11.51 -24.42 14.47
N SER A 5 10.93 -23.22 14.54
CA SER A 5 11.35 -22.19 15.49
C SER A 5 10.95 -22.56 16.91
N LYS A 6 11.72 -22.04 17.88
CA LYS A 6 11.40 -22.03 19.32
C LYS A 6 9.95 -21.56 19.51
N ASN A 7 9.25 -22.13 20.49
CA ASN A 7 7.89 -21.71 20.84
C ASN A 7 7.88 -20.22 21.24
N LEU A 8 7.60 -19.33 20.28
CA LEU A 8 7.39 -17.91 20.54
C LEU A 8 6.12 -17.74 21.36
N SER A 9 6.16 -16.87 22.37
CA SER A 9 4.95 -16.48 23.10
C SER A 9 3.94 -15.84 22.14
N SER A 10 2.66 -15.93 22.49
CA SER A 10 1.58 -15.31 21.70
C SER A 10 1.81 -13.81 21.52
N GLU A 11 2.29 -13.12 22.57
CA GLU A 11 2.64 -11.70 22.51
C GLU A 11 3.74 -11.40 21.47
N MET A 12 4.83 -12.19 21.46
CA MET A 12 5.91 -12.00 20.50
C MET A 12 5.45 -12.24 19.06
N LYS A 13 4.53 -13.19 18.85
CA LYS A 13 3.93 -13.42 17.52
C LYS A 13 3.13 -12.22 17.05
N VAL A 14 2.34 -11.59 17.95
CA VAL A 14 1.58 -10.37 17.63
C VAL A 14 2.54 -9.24 17.28
N LYS A 15 3.57 -9.00 18.09
CA LYS A 15 4.59 -7.98 17.83
C LYS A 15 5.26 -8.16 16.46
N TYR A 16 5.63 -9.40 16.11
CA TYR A 16 6.19 -9.70 14.80
C TYR A 16 5.17 -9.56 13.66
N ALA A 17 3.92 -9.93 13.86
CA ALA A 17 2.87 -9.72 12.86
C ALA A 17 2.67 -8.22 12.57
N CYS A 18 2.66 -7.37 13.61
CA CYS A 18 2.59 -5.92 13.46
C CYS A 18 3.77 -5.36 12.66
N LEU A 19 5.01 -5.79 12.95
CA LEU A 19 6.17 -5.40 12.15
C LEU A 19 6.08 -5.87 10.70
N LEU A 20 5.58 -7.09 10.45
CA LEU A 20 5.40 -7.59 9.09
C LEU A 20 4.36 -6.78 8.31
N ILE A 21 3.28 -6.33 8.97
CA ILE A 21 2.28 -5.46 8.35
C ILE A 21 2.89 -4.07 8.09
N VAL A 22 3.58 -3.49 9.07
CA VAL A 22 4.12 -2.14 8.92
C VAL A 22 5.30 -2.11 7.94
N ASP A 23 6.34 -2.91 8.15
CA ASP A 23 7.58 -2.84 7.36
C ASP A 23 7.60 -3.79 6.16
N GLY A 24 6.86 -4.89 6.25
CA GLY A 24 6.74 -5.86 5.15
C GLY A 24 5.69 -5.47 4.11
N LEU A 25 4.76 -4.58 4.45
CA LEU A 25 3.63 -4.25 3.59
C LEU A 25 3.42 -2.75 3.42
N LEU A 26 3.18 -1.99 4.50
CA LEU A 26 2.86 -0.56 4.40
C LEU A 26 4.08 0.27 3.96
N CYS A 27 5.16 0.20 4.73
CA CYS A 27 6.34 1.03 4.57
C CYS A 27 7.43 0.36 3.72
N ARG A 28 7.11 -0.71 2.98
CA ARG A 28 8.10 -1.48 2.22
C ARG A 28 8.59 -0.68 1.02
N LYS A 29 9.87 -0.24 1.06
CA LYS A 29 10.50 0.51 -0.03
C LYS A 29 11.18 -0.37 -1.08
N SER A 30 11.70 -1.53 -0.69
CA SER A 30 12.40 -2.46 -1.58
C SER A 30 12.37 -3.90 -1.07
N ALA A 31 12.67 -4.86 -1.96
CA ALA A 31 12.56 -6.28 -1.65
C ALA A 31 13.48 -6.74 -0.50
N GLY A 32 14.61 -6.06 -0.29
CA GLY A 32 15.63 -6.41 0.73
C GLY A 32 15.71 -5.47 1.92
N MET A 33 14.72 -4.60 2.13
CA MET A 33 14.76 -3.64 3.24
C MET A 33 14.68 -4.35 4.60
N LYS A 34 15.56 -3.95 5.51
CA LYS A 34 15.50 -4.39 6.92
C LYS A 34 14.50 -3.54 7.68
N ILE A 35 13.93 -4.11 8.75
CA ILE A 35 13.09 -3.38 9.69
C ILE A 35 13.90 -2.19 10.25
N PRO A 36 13.40 -0.95 10.15
CA PRO A 36 14.06 0.22 10.73
C PRO A 36 14.25 0.05 12.24
N LYS A 37 15.37 0.57 12.76
CA LYS A 37 15.68 0.48 14.20
C LYS A 37 14.55 1.07 15.04
N ASP A 38 14.04 2.23 14.65
CA ASP A 38 12.99 2.96 15.38
C ASP A 38 11.71 2.13 15.50
N HIS A 39 11.31 1.42 14.43
CA HIS A 39 10.13 0.54 14.45
C HIS A 39 10.36 -0.67 15.37
N ALA A 40 11.57 -1.25 15.35
CA ALA A 40 11.95 -2.36 16.21
C ALA A 40 12.08 -1.95 17.70
N GLU A 41 12.35 -0.68 17.99
CA GLU A 41 12.32 -0.16 19.36
C GLU A 41 10.89 0.13 19.81
N MET A 42 10.09 0.73 18.93
CA MET A 42 8.68 1.06 19.18
C MET A 42 7.84 -0.16 19.54
N ILE A 43 8.01 -1.28 18.82
CA ILE A 43 7.22 -2.51 19.03
C ILE A 43 7.44 -3.17 20.40
N ARG A 44 8.44 -2.74 21.18
CA ARG A 44 8.61 -3.20 22.57
C ARG A 44 7.37 -2.88 23.40
N ASP A 45 6.77 -1.72 23.15
CA ASP A 45 5.46 -1.31 23.67
C ASP A 45 4.42 -1.42 22.54
N LEU A 46 3.57 -2.43 22.63
CA LEU A 46 2.61 -2.72 21.56
C LEU A 46 1.53 -1.64 21.46
N ASP A 47 1.09 -1.07 22.59
CA ASP A 47 0.04 -0.07 22.59
C ASP A 47 0.55 1.24 22.00
N TYR A 48 1.77 1.64 22.38
CA TYR A 48 2.45 2.77 21.74
C TYR A 48 2.61 2.55 20.24
N PHE A 49 3.08 1.37 19.83
CA PHE A 49 3.22 1.02 18.41
C PHE A 49 1.89 1.11 17.67
N LEU A 50 0.79 0.58 18.22
CA LEU A 50 -0.53 0.61 17.56
C LEU A 50 -1.16 2.01 17.54
N SER A 51 -0.84 2.86 18.51
CA SER A 51 -1.28 4.26 18.54
C SER A 51 -0.56 5.16 17.54
N PHE A 52 0.61 4.72 17.04
CA PHE A 52 1.37 5.47 16.05
C PHE A 52 0.58 5.56 14.72
N PRO A 53 0.56 6.73 14.05
CA PRO A 53 -0.28 6.95 12.87
C PRO A 53 0.33 6.33 11.59
N TRP A 54 0.47 4.99 11.56
CA TRP A 54 1.08 4.24 10.45
C TRP A 54 0.49 4.57 9.09
N GLY A 55 -0.82 4.79 9.01
CA GLY A 55 -1.50 5.16 7.77
C GLY A 55 -0.98 6.48 7.20
N TRP A 56 -0.93 7.53 8.03
CA TRP A 56 -0.39 8.83 7.62
C TRP A 56 1.10 8.75 7.28
N HIS A 57 1.88 8.05 8.10
CA HIS A 57 3.31 7.87 7.87
C HIS A 57 3.59 7.19 6.52
N CYS A 58 2.91 6.08 6.25
CA CYS A 58 3.00 5.37 4.98
C CYS A 58 2.53 6.23 3.80
N PHE A 59 1.44 6.97 3.96
CA PHE A 59 0.93 7.86 2.92
C PHE A 59 1.95 8.94 2.56
N GLU A 60 2.53 9.60 3.56
CA GLU A 60 3.54 10.63 3.36
C GLU A 60 4.78 10.07 2.67
N MET A 61 5.21 8.86 3.05
CA MET A 61 6.29 8.14 2.37
C MET A 61 5.97 7.89 0.89
N THR A 62 4.76 7.44 0.58
CA THR A 62 4.32 7.19 -0.80
C THR A 62 4.31 8.49 -1.61
N VAL A 63 3.76 9.58 -1.06
CA VAL A 63 3.75 10.89 -1.73
C VAL A 63 5.18 11.38 -2.00
N ARG A 64 6.09 11.27 -1.04
CA ARG A 64 7.52 11.62 -1.25
C ARG A 64 8.15 10.76 -2.34
N CYS A 65 7.87 9.46 -2.34
CA CYS A 65 8.39 8.53 -3.36
C CYS A 65 7.92 8.93 -4.76
N ILE A 66 6.62 9.24 -4.93
CA ILE A 66 6.06 9.70 -6.21
C ILE A 66 6.70 11.02 -6.64
N LYS A 67 6.76 12.02 -5.75
CA LYS A 67 7.36 13.34 -6.05
C LYS A 67 8.84 13.28 -6.39
N SER A 68 9.57 12.27 -5.90
CA SER A 68 11.00 12.08 -6.17
C SER A 68 11.31 11.50 -7.54
N ARG A 69 10.29 11.03 -8.28
CA ARG A 69 10.46 10.32 -9.56
C ARG A 69 10.02 11.19 -10.72
N THR A 70 10.69 11.04 -11.85
CA THR A 70 10.26 11.65 -13.12
C THR A 70 9.09 10.88 -13.73
N THR A 71 8.36 11.50 -14.66
CA THR A 71 7.25 10.86 -15.39
C THR A 71 7.67 9.55 -16.05
N THR A 72 8.86 9.49 -16.64
CA THR A 72 9.41 8.27 -17.27
C THR A 72 9.75 7.17 -16.26
N GLN A 73 10.13 7.53 -15.03
CA GLN A 73 10.38 6.58 -13.94
C GLN A 73 9.08 6.05 -13.32
N LEU A 74 8.00 6.83 -13.37
CA LEU A 74 6.66 6.42 -12.92
C LEU A 74 5.92 5.60 -13.99
N ALA A 75 6.05 5.98 -15.27
CA ALA A 75 5.48 5.30 -16.42
C ALA A 75 6.25 4.01 -16.79
N GLN A 76 6.46 3.14 -15.81
CA GLN A 76 6.95 1.79 -16.06
C GLN A 76 5.85 0.99 -16.78
N PRO A 77 6.17 0.25 -17.86
CA PRO A 77 5.18 -0.50 -18.64
C PRO A 77 4.55 -1.66 -17.86
N THR A 78 5.12 -2.04 -16.72
CA THR A 78 4.63 -3.14 -15.89
C THR A 78 4.66 -2.80 -14.41
N VAL A 79 3.51 -2.92 -13.76
CA VAL A 79 3.34 -2.96 -12.31
C VAL A 79 2.50 -4.20 -12.01
N VAL A 80 3.14 -5.29 -11.60
CA VAL A 80 2.41 -6.48 -11.10
C VAL A 80 2.06 -6.20 -9.64
N VAL A 81 0.83 -5.75 -9.42
CA VAL A 81 0.25 -5.61 -8.08
C VAL A 81 -0.96 -6.54 -8.01
N GLN A 82 -0.66 -7.83 -7.82
CA GLN A 82 -1.70 -8.85 -7.82
C GLN A 82 -2.35 -8.94 -6.44
N GLY A 83 -3.67 -8.74 -6.40
CA GLY A 83 -4.56 -9.13 -5.31
C GLY A 83 -4.64 -8.18 -4.11
N PHE A 84 -3.52 -7.84 -3.46
CA PHE A 84 -3.59 -7.17 -2.16
C PHE A 84 -4.05 -5.70 -2.24
N ILE A 85 -3.44 -4.89 -3.10
CA ILE A 85 -3.84 -3.47 -3.24
C ILE A 85 -5.24 -3.36 -3.82
N HIS A 86 -5.62 -4.23 -4.76
CA HIS A 86 -6.99 -4.34 -5.27
C HIS A 86 -7.99 -4.66 -4.15
N ALA A 87 -7.66 -5.60 -3.25
CA ALA A 87 -8.50 -5.89 -2.09
C ALA A 87 -8.62 -4.68 -1.14
N VAL A 88 -7.52 -3.94 -0.91
CA VAL A 88 -7.55 -2.71 -0.10
C VAL A 88 -8.41 -1.63 -0.76
N GLN A 89 -8.31 -1.45 -2.08
CA GLN A 89 -9.15 -0.53 -2.85
C GLN A 89 -10.63 -0.90 -2.76
N LEU A 90 -10.97 -2.19 -2.89
CA LEU A 90 -12.34 -2.68 -2.74
C LEU A 90 -12.88 -2.47 -1.32
N VAL A 91 -12.06 -2.70 -0.28
CA VAL A 91 -12.42 -2.42 1.12
C VAL A 91 -12.66 -0.93 1.33
N LEU A 92 -11.80 -0.06 0.78
CA LEU A 92 -11.97 1.39 0.87
C LEU A 92 -13.25 1.87 0.18
N LEU A 93 -13.52 1.39 -1.04
CA LEU A 93 -14.75 1.69 -1.77
C LEU A 93 -16.00 1.21 -1.02
N LYS A 94 -15.91 0.06 -0.35
CA LYS A 94 -17.00 -0.45 0.49
C LYS A 94 -17.19 0.38 1.76
N ALA A 95 -16.10 0.82 2.40
CA ALA A 95 -16.11 1.60 3.64
C ALA A 95 -16.49 3.07 3.41
N VAL A 96 -16.18 3.62 2.24
CA VAL A 96 -16.47 5.01 1.86
C VAL A 96 -17.18 5.02 0.51
N PRO A 97 -18.49 4.71 0.46
CA PRO A 97 -19.25 4.66 -0.79
C PRO A 97 -19.27 5.99 -1.56
N ALA A 98 -19.15 7.12 -0.84
CA ALA A 98 -19.07 8.44 -1.43
C ALA A 98 -17.85 8.64 -2.36
N ALA A 99 -16.77 7.87 -2.16
CA ALA A 99 -15.60 7.89 -3.04
C ALA A 99 -15.92 7.37 -4.46
N LEU A 100 -16.98 6.58 -4.62
CA LEU A 100 -17.43 6.11 -5.94
C LEU A 100 -18.06 7.24 -6.76
N MET A 101 -18.74 8.18 -6.11
CA MET A 101 -19.42 9.29 -6.79
C MET A 101 -18.45 10.29 -7.42
N THR A 102 -17.23 10.39 -6.90
CA THR A 102 -16.18 11.24 -7.48
C THR A 102 -15.51 10.64 -8.72
N MET A 103 -15.76 9.36 -9.02
CA MET A 103 -15.20 8.67 -10.21
C MET A 103 -16.18 8.60 -11.40
N GLY A 104 -17.46 8.90 -11.19
CA GLY A 104 -18.50 8.85 -12.21
C GLY A 104 -18.97 10.25 -12.58
N GLY A 105 -18.21 10.91 -13.45
CA GLY A 105 -18.42 12.31 -13.81
C GLY A 105 -18.49 12.65 -15.29
N GLU A 106 -18.56 11.69 -16.22
CA GLU A 106 -18.91 11.95 -17.62
C GLU A 106 -19.70 10.75 -18.20
N SER A 107 -21.02 10.88 -18.26
CA SER A 107 -21.90 9.99 -19.02
C SER A 107 -21.88 10.44 -20.49
N GLY A 108 -21.52 9.55 -21.41
CA GLY A 108 -21.55 9.86 -22.85
C GLY A 108 -21.41 8.63 -23.74
N SER A 109 -22.54 7.92 -23.93
CA SER A 109 -22.89 7.02 -25.05
C SER A 109 -22.07 5.76 -25.33
N GLU A 110 -22.81 4.66 -25.46
CA GLU A 110 -22.42 3.29 -25.79
C GLU A 110 -21.78 3.16 -27.18
N SER A 111 -20.78 2.27 -27.31
CA SER A 111 -20.54 1.40 -28.47
C SER A 111 -19.54 0.30 -28.05
N GLU A 112 -19.96 -0.95 -28.23
CA GLU A 112 -19.21 -2.17 -27.95
C GLU A 112 -18.07 -2.35 -28.96
N GLU A 113 -16.82 -2.55 -28.51
CA GLU A 113 -15.83 -3.43 -29.14
C GLU A 113 -14.86 -3.95 -28.05
N GLU A 114 -14.66 -5.27 -27.98
CA GLU A 114 -13.60 -5.89 -27.19
C GLU A 114 -12.23 -5.50 -27.75
N GLU A 115 -11.43 -4.76 -27.00
CA GLU A 115 -9.97 -4.81 -27.15
C GLU A 115 -9.28 -4.61 -25.80
N CYS A 116 -8.33 -5.51 -25.53
CA CYS A 116 -7.42 -5.50 -24.39
C CYS A 116 -6.48 -4.29 -24.47
N ALA A 117 -6.95 -3.10 -24.13
CA ALA A 117 -6.12 -1.96 -23.76
C ALA A 117 -6.99 -0.84 -23.22
N THR A 118 -6.68 -0.36 -22.02
CA THR A 118 -6.44 1.06 -21.79
C THR A 118 -5.95 1.21 -20.36
N ALA A 119 -4.63 1.36 -20.22
CA ALA A 119 -4.05 2.01 -19.06
C ALA A 119 -4.76 3.36 -18.90
N SER A 120 -5.55 3.52 -17.84
CA SER A 120 -6.14 4.81 -17.51
C SER A 120 -5.01 5.79 -17.25
N THR A 121 -4.78 6.65 -18.24
CA THR A 121 -3.83 7.75 -18.17
C THR A 121 -4.39 8.76 -17.18
N LEU A 122 -3.96 8.66 -15.93
CA LEU A 122 -4.15 9.74 -14.96
C LEU A 122 -3.25 10.89 -15.40
N LYS A 123 -3.83 11.86 -16.13
CA LYS A 123 -3.19 13.15 -16.40
C LYS A 123 -2.96 13.85 -15.06
N LEU A 124 -1.75 13.71 -14.53
CA LEU A 124 -1.17 14.61 -13.53
C LEU A 124 -0.77 15.91 -14.23
N ASP A 125 -1.76 16.65 -14.73
CA ASP A 125 -1.54 18.03 -15.14
C ASP A 125 -1.82 18.92 -13.93
N LYS A 126 -0.72 19.44 -13.36
CA LYS A 126 -0.59 20.33 -12.19
C LYS A 126 -0.47 19.64 -10.82
N LEU A 127 0.75 19.19 -10.53
CA LEU A 127 1.37 19.37 -9.22
C LEU A 127 2.83 19.78 -9.38
#